data_AF-A0AAW3ZQJ4-F1
#
_entry.id   AF-A0AAW3ZQJ4-F1
#
_cell.length_a   1.000
_cell.length_b   1.000
_cell.length_c   1.000
_cell.angle_alpha   90.00
_cell.angle_beta   90.00
_cell.angle_gamma   90.00
#
_symmetry.space_group_name_H-M   'P 1'
#
loop_
_entity.id
_entity.type
_entity.pdbx_description
1 polymer ?
#
loop_
_entity_poly.entity_id
_entity_poly.type
_entity_poly.pdbx_seq_one_letter_code
_entity_poly.pdbx_strand_id
1 'polypeptide(L)'
;MALITRLSRWFRADLNAVLDRLEEPDLVLREAIREMEEALSNQQQAHQALLAEIEQLSERSRKLCLSADAISEQLDLCFLSENEALAKQLLRRRLEQQRLADTCEQRAADTTRQAEVLNKEIQRMQEQLQDQRSKAEAFGVQAQNGDAGCDQQRVTDADVELAFLAERRARSAS
;
A
#
# COMPACT_ATOMS: atom_id res chain seq x y z
N MET A 1 3.56 -13.20 2.04
CA MET A 1 4.70 -13.61 1.17
C MET A 1 4.52 -14.95 0.44
N ALA A 2 3.69 -15.93 0.88
CA ALA A 2 3.61 -17.25 0.22
C ALA A 2 2.38 -17.48 -0.69
N LEU A 3 1.41 -16.56 -0.73
CA LEU A 3 0.17 -16.75 -1.50
C LEU A 3 0.31 -16.25 -2.96
N ILE A 4 0.96 -15.11 -3.17
CA ILE A 4 1.05 -14.42 -4.48
C ILE A 4 2.03 -15.13 -5.45
N THR A 5 3.11 -15.74 -4.93
CA THR A 5 4.04 -16.54 -5.74
C THR A 5 3.49 -17.91 -6.13
N ARG A 6 2.49 -18.41 -5.39
CA ARG A 6 1.69 -19.56 -5.85
C ARG A 6 0.75 -19.11 -6.95
N LEU A 7 -0.03 -18.06 -6.75
CA LEU A 7 -1.04 -17.63 -7.72
C LEU A 7 -0.45 -17.33 -9.11
N SER A 8 0.65 -16.59 -9.20
CA SER A 8 1.32 -16.28 -10.49
C SER A 8 1.85 -17.51 -11.25
N ARG A 9 2.25 -18.58 -10.54
CA ARG A 9 2.70 -19.83 -11.15
C ARG A 9 1.54 -20.76 -11.53
N TRP A 10 0.40 -20.64 -10.85
CA TRP A 10 -0.82 -21.36 -11.18
C TRP A 10 -1.45 -20.79 -12.46
N PHE A 11 -1.56 -19.47 -12.61
CA PHE A 11 -2.29 -18.87 -13.73
C PHE A 11 -1.63 -19.01 -15.10
N ARG A 12 -0.29 -19.05 -15.21
CA ARG A 12 0.40 -19.04 -16.52
C ARG A 12 0.34 -20.37 -17.27
N ALA A 13 0.23 -21.49 -16.55
CA ALA A 13 0.14 -22.83 -17.14
C ALA A 13 -1.31 -23.35 -17.17
N ASP A 14 -2.11 -23.06 -16.13
CA ASP A 14 -3.49 -23.52 -16.08
C ASP A 14 -4.45 -22.65 -16.90
N LEU A 15 -4.26 -21.34 -17.12
CA LEU A 15 -5.23 -20.58 -17.94
C LEU A 15 -5.34 -21.13 -19.36
N ASN A 16 -4.24 -21.46 -20.03
CA ASN A 16 -4.31 -22.05 -21.36
C ASN A 16 -5.00 -23.44 -21.35
N ALA A 17 -4.83 -24.22 -20.28
CA ALA A 17 -5.42 -25.56 -20.16
C ALA A 17 -6.87 -25.57 -19.62
N VAL A 18 -7.26 -24.50 -18.91
CA VAL A 18 -8.56 -24.31 -18.25
C VAL A 18 -9.50 -23.48 -19.13
N LEU A 19 -8.99 -22.53 -19.93
CA LEU A 19 -9.77 -21.88 -21.01
C LEU A 19 -10.25 -22.90 -22.06
N ASP A 20 -9.46 -23.94 -22.34
CA ASP A 20 -9.86 -25.03 -23.25
C ASP A 20 -10.93 -25.96 -22.64
N ARG A 21 -11.25 -25.84 -21.34
CA ARG A 21 -12.05 -26.82 -20.59
C ARG A 21 -13.24 -26.26 -19.80
N LEU A 22 -13.43 -24.95 -19.71
CA LEU A 22 -14.54 -24.32 -18.99
C LEU A 22 -15.49 -23.59 -19.93
N GLU A 23 -16.80 -23.77 -19.71
CA GLU A 23 -17.88 -23.15 -20.50
C GLU A 23 -18.05 -21.64 -20.23
N GLU A 24 -17.46 -21.07 -19.15
CA GLU A 24 -17.54 -19.64 -18.79
C GLU A 24 -16.20 -19.06 -18.28
N PRO A 25 -15.22 -18.78 -19.17
CA PRO A 25 -13.90 -18.25 -18.80
C PRO A 25 -13.91 -16.77 -18.33
N ASP A 26 -14.98 -16.04 -18.63
CA ASP A 26 -15.05 -14.59 -18.48
C ASP A 26 -15.18 -14.14 -17.01
N LEU A 27 -15.95 -14.89 -16.21
CA LEU A 27 -16.21 -14.55 -14.80
C LEU A 27 -14.96 -14.71 -13.94
N VAL A 28 -14.25 -15.83 -14.11
CA VAL A 28 -13.02 -16.15 -13.36
C VAL A 28 -11.92 -15.13 -13.68
N LEU A 29 -11.80 -14.72 -14.94
CA LEU A 29 -10.80 -13.74 -15.35
C LEU A 29 -11.09 -12.34 -14.76
N ARG A 30 -12.37 -11.94 -14.71
CA ARG A 30 -12.79 -10.65 -14.11
C ARG A 30 -12.55 -10.63 -12.61
N GLU A 31 -12.89 -11.70 -11.89
CA GLU A 31 -12.63 -11.81 -10.45
C GLU A 31 -11.13 -11.76 -10.15
N ALA A 32 -10.31 -12.49 -10.91
CA ALA A 32 -8.86 -12.47 -10.76
C ALA A 32 -8.25 -11.07 -11.04
N ILE A 33 -8.72 -10.36 -12.07
CA ILE A 33 -8.27 -8.98 -12.34
C ILE A 33 -8.64 -8.06 -11.17
N ARG A 34 -9.86 -8.18 -10.63
CA ARG A 34 -10.31 -7.37 -9.49
C ARG A 34 -9.48 -7.64 -8.23
N GLU A 35 -9.22 -8.92 -7.90
CA GLU A 35 -8.36 -9.27 -6.78
C GLU A 35 -6.93 -8.71 -6.94
N MET A 36 -6.40 -8.73 -8.18
CA MET A 36 -5.10 -8.13 -8.48
C MET A 36 -5.10 -6.61 -8.32
N GLU A 37 -6.17 -5.92 -8.73
CA GLU A 37 -6.35 -4.47 -8.55
C GLU A 37 -6.44 -4.09 -7.06
N GLU A 38 -7.20 -4.85 -6.27
CA GLU A 38 -7.32 -4.64 -4.83
C GLU A 38 -5.96 -4.87 -4.14
N ALA A 39 -5.25 -5.96 -4.48
CA ALA A 39 -3.91 -6.23 -3.96
C ALA A 39 -2.91 -5.12 -4.32
N LEU A 40 -2.99 -4.59 -5.54
CA LEU A 40 -2.16 -3.50 -6.01
C LEU A 40 -2.45 -2.19 -5.26
N SER A 41 -3.73 -1.86 -5.02
CA SER A 41 -4.08 -0.69 -4.20
C SER A 41 -3.54 -0.80 -2.77
N ASN A 42 -3.60 -1.99 -2.17
CA ASN A 42 -3.08 -2.24 -0.82
C ASN A 42 -1.55 -2.07 -0.77
N GLN A 43 -0.84 -2.58 -1.78
CA GLN A 43 0.61 -2.38 -1.87
C GLN A 43 0.99 -0.91 -2.11
N GLN A 44 0.24 -0.18 -2.93
CA GLN A 44 0.45 1.25 -3.15
C GLN A 44 0.24 2.05 -1.87
N GLN A 45 -0.79 1.73 -1.08
CA GLN A 45 -1.01 2.35 0.23
C GLN A 45 0.14 2.05 1.20
N ALA A 46 0.63 0.80 1.23
CA ALA A 46 1.79 0.43 2.04
C ALA A 46 3.06 1.19 1.59
N HIS A 47 3.26 1.37 0.28
CA HIS A 47 4.36 2.17 -0.26
C HIS A 47 4.25 3.64 0.15
N GLN A 48 3.06 4.24 0.08
CA GLN A 48 2.82 5.60 0.53
C GLN A 48 3.11 5.77 2.03
N ALA A 49 2.73 4.80 2.86
CA ALA A 49 3.03 4.81 4.29
C ALA A 49 4.55 4.79 4.55
N LEU A 50 5.31 3.98 3.79
CA LEU A 50 6.77 3.95 3.87
C LEU A 50 7.41 5.28 3.46
N LEU A 51 6.89 5.93 2.42
CA LEU A 51 7.37 7.26 2.01
C LEU A 51 7.14 8.31 3.09
N ALA A 52 5.96 8.31 3.73
CA ALA A 52 5.66 9.21 4.84
C ALA A 52 6.58 8.95 6.04
N GLU A 53 6.91 7.69 6.34
CA GLU A 53 7.86 7.34 7.39
C GLU A 53 9.28 7.86 7.09
N ILE A 54 9.75 7.71 5.84
CA ILE A 54 11.04 8.24 5.39
C ILE A 54 11.09 9.76 5.58
N GLU A 55 10.02 10.47 5.19
CA GLU A 55 9.93 11.91 5.34
C GLU A 55 9.99 12.32 6.82
N GLN A 56 9.22 11.68 7.70
CA GLN A 56 9.26 11.93 9.15
C GLN A 56 10.64 11.68 9.76
N LEU A 57 11.32 10.60 9.38
CA LEU A 57 12.68 10.31 9.84
C LEU A 57 13.68 11.37 9.35
N SER A 58 13.55 11.82 8.10
CA SER A 58 14.41 12.86 7.52
C SER A 58 14.22 14.21 8.21
N GLU A 59 12.97 14.62 8.49
CA GLU A 59 12.68 15.83 9.23
C GLU A 59 13.22 15.77 10.65
N ARG A 60 13.09 14.60 11.30
CA ARG A 60 13.63 14.38 12.64
C ARG A 60 15.15 14.48 12.66
N SER A 61 15.84 13.86 11.69
CA SER A 61 17.30 14.01 11.56
C SER A 61 17.68 15.48 11.40
N ARG A 62 17.00 16.20 10.50
CA ARG A 62 17.26 17.62 10.25
C ARG A 62 17.11 18.48 11.52
N LYS A 63 16.08 18.25 12.32
CA LYS A 63 15.89 18.94 13.61
C LYS A 63 17.03 18.64 14.59
N LEU A 64 17.51 17.40 14.64
CA LEU A 64 18.64 17.01 15.48
C LEU A 64 19.94 17.69 15.01
N CYS A 65 20.21 17.71 13.70
CA CYS A 65 21.36 18.40 13.13
C CYS A 65 21.35 19.91 13.44
N LEU A 66 20.22 20.59 13.23
CA LEU A 66 20.08 22.01 13.58
C LEU A 66 20.33 22.26 15.08
N SER A 67 19.87 21.35 15.95
CA SER A 67 20.13 21.47 17.39
C SER A 67 21.61 21.23 17.73
N ALA A 68 22.30 20.34 17.01
CA ALA A 68 23.72 20.10 17.17
C ALA A 68 24.56 21.29 16.70
N ASP A 69 24.15 21.95 15.61
CA ASP A 69 24.78 23.16 15.09
C ASP A 69 24.66 24.32 16.08
N ALA A 70 23.48 24.53 16.67
CA ALA A 70 23.28 25.53 17.72
C ALA A 70 24.16 25.28 18.96
N ILE A 71 24.38 24.01 19.33
CA ILE A 71 25.34 23.66 20.39
C ILE A 71 26.78 23.94 19.95
N SER A 72 27.09 23.79 18.67
CA SER A 72 28.41 24.12 18.13
C SER A 72 28.74 25.60 18.30
N GLU A 73 27.79 26.49 18.01
CA GLU A 73 27.98 27.93 18.22
C GLU A 73 28.20 28.27 19.71
N GLN A 74 27.48 27.59 20.62
CA GLN A 74 27.67 27.74 22.07
C GLN A 74 29.03 27.22 22.53
N LEU A 75 29.52 26.13 21.92
CA LEU A 75 30.85 25.58 22.20
C LEU A 75 31.96 26.57 21.83
N ASP A 76 31.83 27.27 20.71
CA ASP A 76 32.80 28.28 20.29
C ASP A 76 32.93 29.40 21.34
N LEU A 77 31.81 29.86 21.90
CA LEU A 77 31.80 30.82 23.01
C LEU A 77 32.41 30.25 24.29
N CYS A 78 32.17 28.97 24.60
CA CYS A 78 32.72 28.31 25.77
C CYS A 78 34.25 28.20 25.69
N PHE A 79 34.80 27.90 24.50
CA PHE A 79 36.23 27.87 24.27
C PHE A 79 36.87 29.26 24.42
N LEU A 80 36.20 30.32 23.94
CA LEU A 80 36.66 31.70 24.15
C LEU A 80 36.68 32.11 25.63
N SER A 81 35.76 31.58 26.43
CA SER A 81 35.65 31.84 27.87
C SER A 81 36.48 30.89 28.76
N GLU A 82 37.26 29.98 28.18
CA GLU A 82 38.07 28.94 28.85
C GLU A 82 37.28 28.04 29.83
N ASN A 83 35.95 27.97 29.70
CA ASN A 83 35.09 27.15 30.57
C ASN A 83 35.03 25.69 30.11
N GLU A 84 36.11 24.96 30.39
CA GLU A 84 36.31 23.58 29.92
C GLU A 84 35.23 22.60 30.40
N ALA A 85 34.72 22.77 31.63
CA ALA A 85 33.69 21.89 32.20
C ALA A 85 32.35 22.02 31.44
N LEU A 86 31.95 23.24 31.11
CA LEU A 86 30.74 23.53 30.33
C LEU A 86 30.90 23.05 28.88
N ALA A 87 32.08 23.28 28.29
CA ALA A 87 32.41 22.82 26.94
C ALA A 87 32.30 21.28 26.84
N LYS A 88 32.83 20.53 27.81
CA LYS A 88 32.72 19.06 27.83
C LYS A 88 31.27 18.58 27.92
N GLN A 89 30.42 19.26 28.68
CA GLN A 89 28.98 18.93 28.78
C GLN A 89 28.24 19.19 27.47
N LEU A 90 28.45 20.36 26.86
CA LEU A 90 27.86 20.71 25.56
C LEU A 90 28.35 19.78 24.45
N LEU A 91 29.64 19.44 24.43
CA LEU A 91 30.21 18.52 23.46
C LEU A 91 29.60 17.12 23.59
N ARG A 92 29.40 16.63 24.81
CA ARG A 92 28.71 15.37 25.06
C ARG A 92 27.29 15.40 24.49
N ARG A 93 26.53 16.46 24.76
CA ARG A 93 25.17 16.64 24.23
C ARG A 93 25.14 16.70 22.71
N ARG A 94 26.10 17.39 22.08
CA ARG A 94 26.25 17.45 20.61
C ARG A 94 26.50 16.06 20.02
N LEU A 95 27.43 15.31 20.61
CA LEU A 95 27.74 13.94 20.16
C LEU A 95 26.54 12.99 20.32
N GLU A 96 25.78 13.14 21.41
CA GLU A 96 24.53 12.39 21.61
C GLU A 96 23.50 12.72 20.52
N GLN A 97 23.32 14.01 20.18
CA GLN A 97 22.41 14.43 19.11
C GLN A 97 22.86 13.97 17.72
N GLN A 98 24.15 14.06 17.41
CA GLN A 98 24.72 13.57 16.15
C GLN A 98 24.52 12.07 15.99
N ARG A 99 24.81 11.28 17.04
CA ARG A 99 24.55 9.83 17.00
C ARG A 99 23.07 9.51 16.78
N LEU A 100 22.17 10.26 17.41
CA LEU A 100 20.74 10.08 17.18
C LEU A 100 20.33 10.43 15.75
N ALA A 101 20.90 11.49 15.17
CA ALA A 101 20.70 11.85 13.77
C ALA A 101 21.18 10.73 12.83
N ASP A 102 22.41 10.24 13.02
CA ASP A 102 22.99 9.15 12.24
C ASP A 102 22.09 7.89 12.27
N THR A 103 21.56 7.52 13.44
CA THR A 103 20.65 6.37 13.55
C THR A 103 19.31 6.60 12.85
N CYS A 104 18.80 7.84 12.82
CA CYS A 104 17.59 8.19 12.08
C CYS A 104 17.85 8.12 10.57
N GLU A 105 19.01 8.56 10.10
CA GLU A 105 19.41 8.50 8.69
C GLU A 105 19.62 7.07 8.21
N GLN A 106 20.27 6.23 9.02
CA GLN A 106 20.42 4.81 8.71
C GLN A 106 19.06 4.11 8.57
N ARG A 107 18.14 4.38 9.51
CA ARG A 107 16.77 3.87 9.42
C ARG A 107 16.05 4.38 8.18
N ALA A 108 16.14 5.67 7.88
CA ALA A 108 15.54 6.24 6.67
C ALA A 108 16.09 5.59 5.40
N ALA A 109 17.41 5.34 5.34
CA ALA A 109 18.04 4.66 4.21
C ALA A 109 17.56 3.21 4.06
N ASP A 110 17.41 2.47 5.16
CA ASP A 110 16.88 1.10 5.13
C ASP A 110 15.40 1.07 4.71
N THR A 111 14.58 1.98 5.22
CA THR A 111 13.16 2.12 4.80
C THR A 111 13.08 2.54 3.32
N THR A 112 13.99 3.39 2.83
CA THR A 112 14.08 3.77 1.42
C THR A 112 14.36 2.57 0.53
N ARG A 113 15.32 1.71 0.92
CA ARG A 113 15.58 0.46 0.20
C ARG A 113 14.37 -0.46 0.16
N GLN A 114 13.62 -0.56 1.27
CA GLN A 114 12.38 -1.34 1.31
C GLN A 114 11.31 -0.76 0.38
N ALA A 115 11.15 0.56 0.38
CA ALA A 115 10.22 1.25 -0.52
C ALA A 115 10.60 1.02 -2.00
N GLU A 116 11.89 1.09 -2.36
CA GLU A 116 12.36 0.80 -3.72
C GLU A 116 12.07 -0.64 -4.17
N VAL A 117 12.25 -1.62 -3.27
CA VAL A 117 11.93 -3.02 -3.55
C VAL A 117 10.42 -3.17 -3.77
N LEU A 118 9.60 -2.61 -2.87
CA LEU A 118 8.15 -2.66 -2.98
C LEU A 118 7.65 -1.96 -4.25
N ASN A 119 8.25 -0.84 -4.65
CA ASN A 119 7.93 -0.14 -5.88
C ASN A 119 8.20 -0.99 -7.13
N LYS A 120 9.34 -1.71 -7.16
CA LYS A 120 9.64 -2.66 -8.24
C LYS A 120 8.63 -3.81 -8.29
N GLU A 121 8.15 -4.28 -7.14
CA GLU A 121 7.09 -5.29 -7.08
C GLU A 121 5.75 -4.74 -7.61
N ILE A 122 5.38 -3.53 -7.23
CA ILE A 122 4.18 -2.84 -7.75
C ILE A 122 4.25 -2.68 -9.27
N GLN A 123 5.39 -2.24 -9.81
CA GLN A 123 5.58 -2.11 -11.27
C GLN A 123 5.40 -3.45 -12.00
N ARG A 124 5.99 -4.53 -11.47
CA ARG A 124 5.80 -5.88 -12.03
C ARG A 124 4.34 -6.32 -11.96
N MET A 125 3.64 -6.02 -10.88
CA MET A 125 2.21 -6.33 -10.76
C MET A 125 1.36 -5.51 -11.74
N GLN A 126 1.72 -4.24 -11.99
CA GLN A 126 1.07 -3.40 -13.00
C GLN A 126 1.24 -3.96 -14.42
N GLU A 127 2.47 -4.32 -14.79
CA GLU A 127 2.77 -4.94 -16.08
C GLU A 127 1.99 -6.25 -16.25
N GLN A 128 1.98 -7.11 -15.23
CA GLN A 128 1.22 -8.35 -15.25
C GLN A 128 -0.29 -8.12 -15.42
N LEU A 129 -0.84 -7.11 -14.76
CA LEU A 129 -2.25 -6.76 -14.84
C LEU A 129 -2.60 -6.22 -16.24
N GLN A 130 -1.73 -5.39 -16.84
CA GLN A 130 -1.89 -4.93 -18.22
C GLN A 130 -1.82 -6.10 -19.23
N ASP A 131 -0.90 -7.05 -19.02
CA ASP A 131 -0.82 -8.28 -19.80
C ASP A 131 -2.10 -9.12 -19.67
N GLN A 132 -2.71 -9.19 -18.48
CA GLN A 132 -3.97 -9.92 -18.30
C GLN A 132 -5.15 -9.19 -18.94
N ARG A 133 -5.23 -7.85 -18.82
CA ARG A 133 -6.28 -7.03 -19.45
C ARG A 133 -6.24 -7.14 -20.97
N SER A 134 -5.06 -7.03 -21.59
CA SER A 134 -4.90 -7.18 -23.04
C SER A 134 -5.29 -8.58 -23.52
N LYS A 135 -5.00 -9.63 -22.74
CA LYS A 135 -5.49 -10.99 -23.03
C LYS A 135 -7.01 -11.08 -22.89
N ALA A 136 -7.60 -10.52 -21.84
CA ALA A 136 -9.05 -10.46 -21.65
C ALA A 136 -9.75 -9.86 -22.88
N GLU A 137 -9.23 -8.72 -23.36
CA GLU A 137 -9.72 -8.03 -24.55
C GLU A 137 -9.59 -8.90 -25.81
N ALA A 138 -8.47 -9.61 -25.98
CA ALA A 138 -8.24 -10.52 -27.11
C ALA A 138 -9.19 -11.72 -27.13
N PHE A 139 -9.62 -12.21 -25.96
CA PHE A 139 -10.62 -13.28 -25.84
C PHE A 139 -12.06 -12.78 -26.02
N GLY A 140 -12.27 -11.49 -26.32
CA GLY A 140 -13.61 -10.92 -26.48
C GLY A 140 -14.32 -10.68 -25.14
N VAL A 141 -13.62 -10.85 -24.02
CA VAL A 141 -14.09 -10.44 -22.69
C VAL A 141 -13.95 -8.93 -22.62
N GLN A 142 -14.91 -8.22 -23.23
CA GLN A 142 -15.08 -6.81 -22.92
C GLN A 142 -15.43 -6.74 -21.43
N ALA A 143 -14.47 -6.27 -20.62
CA ALA A 143 -14.81 -5.59 -19.39
C ALA A 143 -15.62 -4.38 -19.82
N GLN A 144 -16.94 -4.50 -19.86
CA GLN A 144 -17.83 -3.36 -20.01
C GLN A 144 -17.56 -2.43 -18.83
N ASN A 145 -16.65 -1.48 -19.02
CA ASN A 145 -16.60 -0.27 -18.24
C ASN A 145 -17.81 0.56 -18.67
N GLY A 146 -18.96 0.27 -18.06
CA GLY A 146 -20.21 0.97 -18.36
C GLY A 146 -21.44 0.21 -17.87
N ASP A 147 -21.83 0.51 -16.63
CA ASP A 147 -23.19 0.38 -16.09
C ASP A 147 -23.62 -0.92 -15.37
N ALA A 148 -22.78 -1.44 -14.47
CA ALA A 148 -23.25 -2.33 -13.39
C ALA A 148 -23.64 -1.55 -12.11
N GLY A 149 -24.05 -0.28 -12.27
CA GLY A 149 -24.58 0.56 -11.19
C GLY A 149 -26.09 0.47 -11.00
N CYS A 150 -26.82 -0.27 -11.85
CA CYS A 150 -28.28 -0.32 -11.80
C CYS A 150 -28.89 -1.74 -11.70
N ASP A 151 -28.14 -2.82 -11.90
CA ASP A 151 -28.74 -4.18 -11.94
C ASP A 151 -28.92 -4.87 -10.57
N GLN A 152 -28.51 -4.20 -9.47
CA GLN A 152 -28.83 -4.64 -8.10
C GLN A 152 -30.26 -4.23 -7.65
N GLN A 153 -31.08 -3.66 -8.54
CA GLN A 153 -32.48 -3.32 -8.28
C GLN A 153 -33.48 -4.29 -8.94
N ARG A 154 -33.06 -5.50 -9.35
CA ARG A 154 -34.03 -6.52 -9.75
C ARG A 154 -34.53 -7.22 -8.50
N VAL A 155 -35.68 -6.73 -8.00
CA VAL A 155 -36.45 -7.41 -6.96
C VAL A 155 -36.70 -8.83 -7.45
N THR A 156 -36.16 -9.81 -6.74
CA THR A 156 -36.37 -11.21 -7.08
C THR A 156 -37.77 -11.62 -6.62
N ASP A 157 -38.37 -12.63 -7.27
CA ASP A 157 -39.68 -13.15 -6.85
C ASP A 157 -39.68 -13.56 -5.35
N ALA A 158 -38.54 -14.01 -4.85
CA ALA A 158 -38.35 -14.31 -3.43
C ALA A 158 -38.48 -13.08 -2.53
N ASP A 159 -37.96 -11.91 -2.95
CA ASP A 159 -38.08 -10.67 -2.20
C ASP A 159 -39.54 -10.16 -2.18
N VAL A 160 -40.28 -10.35 -3.29
CA VAL A 160 -41.71 -10.02 -3.38
C VAL A 160 -42.52 -10.90 -2.43
N GLU A 161 -42.25 -12.21 -2.38
CA GLU A 161 -42.95 -13.12 -1.47
C GLU A 161 -42.68 -12.79 0.00
N LEU A 162 -41.45 -12.43 0.34
CA LEU A 162 -41.08 -12.02 1.70
C LEU A 162 -41.78 -10.71 2.09
N ALA A 163 -41.83 -9.73 1.20
CA ALA A 163 -42.57 -8.48 1.44
C ALA A 163 -44.08 -8.72 1.59
N PHE A 164 -44.66 -9.57 0.73
CA PHE A 164 -46.08 -9.91 0.79
C PHE A 164 -46.47 -10.61 2.10
N LEU A 165 -45.63 -11.54 2.59
CA LEU A 165 -45.85 -12.21 3.88
C LEU A 165 -45.73 -11.25 5.06
N ALA A 166 -44.79 -10.31 5.01
CA ALA A 166 -44.63 -9.28 6.04
C ALA A 166 -45.88 -8.37 6.11
N GLU A 167 -46.39 -7.94 4.96
CA GLU A 167 -47.54 -7.04 4.91
C GLU A 167 -48.85 -7.74 5.28
N ARG A 168 -49.01 -9.02 4.92
CA ARG A 168 -50.15 -9.83 5.36
C ARG A 168 -50.19 -10.00 6.88
N ARG A 169 -49.03 -10.18 7.52
CA ARG A 169 -48.92 -10.26 8.98
C ARG A 169 -49.26 -8.93 9.66
N ALA A 170 -48.78 -7.82 9.10
CA ALA A 170 -49.07 -6.48 9.64
C ALA A 170 -50.57 -6.17 9.61
N ARG A 171 -51.28 -6.54 8.54
CA ARG A 171 -52.74 -6.32 8.42
C ARG A 171 -53.60 -7.32 9.19
N SER A 172 -53.09 -8.52 9.50
CA SER A 172 -53.77 -9.47 10.39
C SER A 172 -53.58 -9.17 11.88
N ALA A 173 -52.65 -8.26 12.22
CA ALA A 173 -52.35 -7.84 13.58
C ALA A 173 -52.98 -6.48 13.95
N SER A 174 -53.77 -5.89 13.05
CA SER A 174 -54.69 -4.76 13.30
C SER A 174 -56.12 -5.26 13.23
#